data_AF-W1YJS2-F1
#
_entry.id   AF-W1YJS2-F1
#
_cell.length_a   1.000
_cell.length_b   1.000
_cell.length_c   1.000
_cell.angle_alpha   90.00
_cell.angle_beta   90.00
_cell.angle_gamma   90.00
#
_symmetry.space_group_name_H-M   'P 1'
#
loop_
_entity.id
_entity.type
_entity.pdbx_description
1 polymer ?
#
loop_
_entity_poly.entity_id
_entity_poly.type
_entity_poly.pdbx_seq_one_letter_code
_entity_poly.pdbx_strand_id
1 'polypeptide(L)'
;LGHHFDDVIETTMLNLLCAGNFKTMLPKLKSSNYEKMQIIRPLYYIREESIIRFIQNSGIMPLNCACMVAAKKTGNKRYEIKELIKNLGEEYQEVEKSIFKAANNVYLDSVLGWEQDGVRHSFLEKFED
;
A
#
# COMPACT_ATOMS: atom_id res chain seq x y z
N LEU A 1 4.46 -9.41 -9.05
CA LEU A 1 3.21 -9.56 -8.26
C LEU A 1 2.16 -8.61 -8.83
N GLY A 2 0.91 -9.05 -8.93
CA GLY A 2 -0.17 -8.27 -9.55
C GLY A 2 -0.80 -7.20 -8.65
N HIS A 3 -0.06 -6.64 -7.70
CA HIS A 3 -0.60 -5.61 -6.81
C HIS A 3 -0.91 -4.34 -7.59
N HIS A 4 -2.10 -3.80 -7.36
CA HIS A 4 -2.63 -2.63 -8.03
C HIS A 4 -2.63 -1.40 -7.12
N PHE A 5 -3.06 -0.24 -7.63
CA PHE A 5 -3.05 1.03 -6.90
C PHE A 5 -3.76 0.93 -5.54
N ASP A 6 -4.95 0.31 -5.52
CA ASP A 6 -5.74 0.19 -4.30
C ASP A 6 -5.02 -0.68 -3.23
N ASP A 7 -4.30 -1.75 -3.62
CA ASP A 7 -3.49 -2.53 -2.67
C ASP A 7 -2.38 -1.69 -1.99
N VAL A 8 -1.80 -0.75 -2.72
CA VAL A 8 -0.70 0.11 -2.25
C VAL A 8 -1.21 1.08 -1.17
N ILE A 9 -2.34 1.75 -1.43
CA ILE A 9 -2.92 2.68 -0.46
C ILE A 9 -3.51 1.95 0.75
N GLU A 10 -4.12 0.78 0.55
CA GLU A 10 -4.61 -0.07 1.64
C GLU A 10 -3.46 -0.51 2.55
N THR A 11 -2.35 -0.97 1.95
CA THR A 11 -1.16 -1.36 2.72
C THR A 11 -0.54 -0.17 3.46
N THR A 12 -0.54 1.02 2.85
CA THR A 12 -0.04 2.25 3.50
C THR A 12 -0.90 2.59 4.73
N MET A 13 -2.23 2.56 4.58
CA MET A 13 -3.16 2.83 5.68
C MET A 13 -3.13 1.76 6.77
N LEU A 14 -2.93 0.49 6.42
CA LEU A 14 -2.73 -0.58 7.39
C LEU A 14 -1.48 -0.34 8.24
N ASN A 15 -0.35 0.02 7.62
CA ASN A 15 0.87 0.30 8.36
C ASN A 15 0.69 1.49 9.31
N LEU A 16 0.03 2.56 8.81
CA LEU A 16 -0.23 3.76 9.59
C LEU A 16 -1.14 3.48 10.80
N LEU A 17 -2.29 2.83 10.58
CA LEU A 17 -3.35 2.69 11.59
C LEU A 17 -3.19 1.46 12.48
N CYS A 18 -2.58 0.39 11.98
CA CYS A 18 -2.49 -0.88 12.71
C CYS A 18 -1.07 -1.24 13.15
N ALA A 19 -0.03 -0.77 12.44
CA ALA A 19 1.37 -1.08 12.78
C ALA A 19 2.12 0.11 13.42
N GLY A 20 1.52 1.31 13.45
CA GLY A 20 2.11 2.51 14.04
C GLY A 20 3.37 2.99 13.31
N ASN A 21 3.48 2.72 12.00
CA ASN A 21 4.61 3.18 11.19
C ASN A 21 4.17 3.62 9.79
N PHE A 22 4.97 4.48 9.18
CA PHE A 22 4.74 4.88 7.79
C PHE A 22 5.59 4.03 6.85
N LYS A 23 4.96 3.02 6.23
CA LYS A 23 5.57 2.15 5.21
C LYS A 23 4.60 1.93 4.05
N THR A 24 5.10 1.96 2.82
CA THR A 24 4.32 1.66 1.61
C THR A 24 4.90 0.48 0.83
N MET A 25 4.22 0.07 -0.24
CA MET A 25 4.70 -0.95 -1.16
C MET A 25 5.53 -0.31 -2.27
N LEU A 26 6.79 -0.67 -2.46
CA LEU A 26 7.57 -0.13 -3.60
C LEU A 26 7.18 -0.76 -4.96
N PRO A 27 7.24 -0.05 -6.09
CA PRO A 27 6.93 -0.64 -7.41
C PRO A 27 7.95 -1.73 -7.82
N LYS A 28 9.15 -1.70 -7.25
CA LYS A 28 10.24 -2.66 -7.48
C LYS A 28 10.98 -2.94 -6.17
N LEU A 29 11.32 -4.19 -5.91
CA LEU A 29 12.14 -4.61 -4.77
C LEU A 29 13.04 -5.80 -5.12
N LYS A 30 14.21 -5.91 -4.48
CA LYS A 30 15.07 -7.11 -4.55
C LYS A 30 14.48 -8.21 -3.67
N SER A 31 14.60 -9.46 -4.09
CA SER A 31 14.19 -10.60 -3.28
C SER A 31 15.15 -10.77 -2.10
N SER A 32 14.61 -10.97 -0.89
CA SER A 32 15.41 -11.30 0.30
C SER A 32 15.99 -12.72 0.24
N ASN A 33 15.35 -13.61 -0.51
CA ASN A 33 15.69 -15.04 -0.52
C ASN A 33 16.57 -15.43 -1.72
N TYR A 34 16.62 -14.58 -2.75
CA TYR A 34 17.32 -14.90 -4.00
C TYR A 34 17.99 -13.64 -4.57
N GLU A 35 19.32 -13.56 -4.45
CA GLU A 35 20.13 -12.37 -4.77
C GLU A 35 19.92 -11.83 -6.20
N LYS A 36 19.70 -12.72 -7.17
CA LYS A 36 19.50 -12.36 -8.59
C LYS A 36 18.04 -12.14 -8.98
N MET A 37 17.10 -12.19 -8.03
CA MET A 37 15.67 -12.04 -8.30
C MET A 37 15.16 -10.65 -7.88
N GLN A 38 14.35 -10.05 -8.76
CA GLN A 38 13.64 -8.80 -8.50
C GLN A 38 12.15 -9.03 -8.62
N ILE A 39 11.39 -8.42 -7.72
CA ILE A 39 9.93 -8.40 -7.78
C ILE A 39 9.52 -7.04 -8.35
N ILE A 40 8.68 -7.08 -9.39
CA ILE A 40 8.03 -5.90 -9.96
C ILE A 40 6.52 -5.96 -9.73
N ARG A 41 5.89 -4.78 -9.66
CA ARG A 41 4.44 -4.58 -9.52
C ARG A 41 3.93 -3.79 -10.72
N PRO A 42 3.59 -4.44 -11.86
CA PRO A 42 3.24 -3.72 -13.08
C PRO A 42 1.95 -2.90 -12.99
N LEU A 43 1.03 -3.27 -12.11
CA LEU A 43 -0.27 -2.63 -11.96
C LEU A 43 -0.27 -1.47 -10.96
N TYR A 44 0.91 -0.99 -10.54
CA TYR A 44 1.09 -0.05 -9.44
C TYR A 44 0.25 1.24 -9.50
N TYR A 45 -0.09 1.69 -10.71
CA TYR A 45 -0.88 2.90 -10.95
C TYR A 45 -2.30 2.60 -11.47
N ILE A 46 -2.69 1.33 -11.56
CA ILE A 46 -3.98 0.90 -12.11
C ILE A 46 -4.97 0.72 -10.96
N ARG A 47 -6.16 1.33 -11.06
CA ARG A 47 -7.25 1.12 -10.09
C ARG A 47 -7.86 -0.28 -10.24
N GLU A 48 -8.25 -0.91 -9.14
CA GLU A 48 -8.92 -2.20 -9.10
C GLU A 48 -10.16 -2.24 -10.01
N GLU A 49 -10.96 -1.17 -9.98
CA GLU A 49 -12.15 -1.04 -10.83
C GLU A 49 -11.83 -1.15 -12.33
N SER A 50 -10.66 -0.65 -12.75
CA SER A 50 -10.21 -0.75 -14.15
C SER A 50 -9.81 -2.17 -14.51
N ILE A 51 -9.24 -2.93 -13.57
CA ILE A 51 -8.93 -4.35 -13.73
C ILE A 51 -10.22 -5.16 -13.85
N ILE A 52 -11.20 -4.89 -12.99
CA ILE A 52 -12.52 -5.54 -13.04
C ILE A 52 -13.18 -5.32 -14.41
N ARG A 53 -13.23 -4.06 -14.88
CA ARG A 53 -13.77 -3.73 -16.21
C ARG A 53 -13.03 -4.45 -17.33
N PHE A 54 -11.70 -4.50 -17.26
CA PHE A 54 -10.89 -5.18 -18.27
C PHE A 54 -11.20 -6.69 -18.33
N ILE A 55 -11.30 -7.35 -17.17
CA ILE A 55 -11.62 -8.78 -17.09
C ILE A 55 -13.01 -9.05 -17.67
N GLN A 56 -14.02 -8.25 -17.30
CA GLN A 56 -15.39 -8.38 -17.81
C GLN A 56 -15.46 -8.26 -19.34
N ASN A 57 -14.70 -7.33 -19.93
CA ASN A 57 -14.71 -7.08 -21.37
C ASN A 57 -13.82 -8.05 -22.18
N SER A 58 -12.83 -8.68 -21.55
CA SER A 58 -11.90 -9.60 -22.24
C SER A 58 -12.38 -11.04 -22.27
N GLY A 59 -13.46 -11.38 -21.55
CA GLY A 59 -13.94 -12.75 -21.42
C GLY A 59 -13.01 -13.64 -20.58
N ILE A 60 -12.05 -13.04 -19.86
CA ILE A 60 -11.15 -13.77 -18.95
C ILE A 60 -11.93 -14.11 -17.69
N MET A 61 -11.88 -15.37 -17.26
CA MET A 61 -12.44 -15.79 -15.97
C MET A 61 -11.31 -16.02 -14.96
N PRO A 62 -11.14 -15.15 -13.94
CA PRO A 62 -10.12 -15.36 -12.93
C PRO A 62 -10.47 -16.56 -12.05
N LEU A 63 -9.45 -17.31 -11.63
CA LEU A 63 -9.62 -18.40 -10.69
C LEU A 63 -9.97 -17.83 -9.30
N ASN A 64 -11.07 -18.29 -8.70
CA ASN A 64 -11.36 -17.97 -7.30
C ASN A 64 -10.34 -18.68 -6.39
N CYS A 65 -9.77 -17.98 -5.41
CA CYS A 65 -8.96 -18.64 -4.38
C CYS A 65 -9.86 -19.62 -3.62
N ALA A 66 -9.53 -20.92 -3.67
CA ALA A 66 -10.21 -21.96 -2.89
C ALA A 66 -9.97 -21.84 -1.37
N CYS A 67 -9.26 -20.80 -0.93
CA CYS A 67 -8.97 -20.56 0.47
C CYS A 67 -10.20 -20.01 1.19
N MET A 68 -10.68 -20.72 2.22
CA MET A 68 -11.83 -20.30 3.04
C MET A 68 -11.63 -18.92 3.69
N VAL A 69 -10.40 -18.44 3.85
CA VAL A 69 -10.08 -17.10 4.38
C VAL A 69 -10.32 -15.98 3.35
N ALA A 70 -10.15 -16.25 2.04
CA ALA A 70 -10.59 -15.31 1.01
C ALA A 70 -12.08 -15.47 0.68
N ALA A 71 -12.62 -16.69 0.82
CA ALA A 71 -14.02 -16.99 0.51
C ALA A 71 -14.99 -16.57 1.63
N LYS A 72 -14.59 -16.68 2.90
CA LYS A 72 -15.32 -16.13 4.04
C LYS A 72 -14.70 -14.78 4.36
N LYS A 73 -15.48 -13.72 4.17
CA LYS A 73 -15.22 -12.33 4.60
C LYS A 73 -15.08 -12.18 6.13
N THR A 74 -14.41 -13.11 6.79
CA THR A 74 -14.29 -13.20 8.24
C THR A 74 -12.92 -12.68 8.63
N GLY A 75 -12.87 -11.41 9.07
CA GLY A 75 -11.77 -10.88 9.88
C GLY A 75 -10.48 -10.51 9.15
N ASN A 76 -10.54 -9.74 8.06
CA ASN A 76 -9.31 -9.20 7.46
C ASN A 76 -9.33 -7.68 7.56
N LYS A 77 -8.44 -7.10 8.37
CA LYS A 77 -8.24 -5.64 8.49
C LYS A 77 -8.13 -4.93 7.14
N ARG A 78 -7.71 -5.64 6.08
CA ARG A 78 -7.75 -5.13 4.70
C ARG A 78 -9.14 -4.69 4.25
N TYR A 79 -10.20 -5.46 4.53
CA TYR A 79 -11.57 -5.07 4.17
C TYR A 79 -12.03 -3.83 4.93
N GLU A 80 -11.74 -3.76 6.24
CA GLU A 80 -12.05 -2.59 7.06
C GLU A 80 -11.35 -1.33 6.52
N ILE A 81 -10.07 -1.44 6.16
CA ILE A 81 -9.30 -0.33 5.59
C ILE A 81 -9.81 0.08 4.21
N LYS A 82 -10.18 -0.89 3.37
CA LYS A 82 -10.77 -0.61 2.06
C LYS A 82 -12.09 0.16 2.18
N GLU A 83 -12.95 -0.29 3.09
CA GLU A 83 -14.21 0.40 3.41
C GLU A 83 -13.96 1.79 3.98
N LEU A 84 -12.99 1.93 4.89
CA LEU A 84 -12.58 3.23 5.44
C LEU A 84 -12.11 4.20 4.34
N ILE A 85 -11.22 3.77 3.44
CA ILE A 85 -10.73 4.61 2.33
C ILE A 85 -11.90 5.05 1.44
N LYS A 86 -12.85 4.15 1.16
CA LYS A 86 -14.04 4.47 0.38
C LYS A 86 -14.88 5.55 1.08
N ASN A 87 -15.17 5.38 2.37
CA ASN A 87 -15.97 6.34 3.13
C ASN A 87 -15.27 7.71 3.23
N LEU A 88 -13.94 7.71 3.41
CA LEU A 88 -13.15 8.95 3.36
C LEU A 88 -13.26 9.65 2.00
N GLY A 89 -13.42 8.90 0.91
CA GLY A 89 -13.61 9.47 -0.43
C GLY A 89 -14.94 10.19 -0.61
N GLU A 90 -15.93 9.93 0.25
CA GLU A 90 -17.21 10.66 0.28
C GLU A 90 -17.06 12.04 0.94
N GLU A 91 -16.14 12.17 1.91
CA GLU A 91 -15.90 13.40 2.66
C GLU A 91 -14.75 14.25 2.10
N TYR A 92 -13.69 13.61 1.60
CA TYR A 92 -12.46 14.25 1.15
C TYR A 92 -12.21 13.99 -0.33
N GLN A 93 -12.11 15.08 -1.10
CA GLN A 93 -11.83 14.99 -2.53
C GLN A 93 -10.47 14.33 -2.79
N GLU A 94 -10.46 13.30 -3.64
CA GLU A 94 -9.24 12.60 -4.09
C GLU A 94 -8.39 12.01 -2.96
N VAL A 95 -9.00 11.56 -1.86
CA VAL A 95 -8.29 11.01 -0.70
C VAL A 95 -7.32 9.89 -1.07
N GLU A 96 -7.66 9.03 -2.03
CA GLU A 96 -6.79 7.92 -2.43
C GLU A 96 -5.52 8.42 -3.12
N LYS A 97 -5.62 9.48 -3.92
CA LYS A 97 -4.45 10.14 -4.53
C LYS A 97 -3.61 10.81 -3.46
N SER A 98 -4.24 11.41 -2.45
CA SER A 98 -3.55 12.05 -1.33
C SER A 98 -2.76 11.02 -0.52
N ILE A 99 -3.36 9.87 -0.16
CA ILE A 99 -2.68 8.77 0.53
C ILE A 99 -1.48 8.28 -0.29
N PHE A 100 -1.67 8.04 -1.58
CA PHE A 100 -0.60 7.57 -2.46
C PHE A 100 0.54 8.60 -2.59
N LYS A 101 0.21 9.89 -2.74
CA LYS A 101 1.20 10.97 -2.87
C LYS A 101 1.97 11.19 -1.56
N ALA A 102 1.32 11.04 -0.40
CA ALA A 102 1.98 11.15 0.90
C ALA A 102 3.17 10.18 1.02
N ALA A 103 3.10 9.03 0.37
CA ALA A 103 4.21 8.07 0.35
C ALA A 103 5.45 8.53 -0.43
N ASN A 104 5.31 9.50 -1.34
CA ASN A 104 6.44 10.11 -2.07
C ASN A 104 6.86 11.45 -1.47
N ASN A 105 5.96 12.12 -0.75
CA ASN A 105 6.14 13.50 -0.26
C ASN A 105 6.41 13.53 1.24
N VAL A 106 7.45 12.84 1.71
CA VAL A 106 7.83 12.80 3.13
C VAL A 106 8.80 13.93 3.44
N TYR A 107 8.39 14.87 4.30
CA TYR A 107 9.22 16.00 4.71
C TYR A 107 10.03 15.65 5.97
N LEU A 108 11.28 15.22 5.79
CA LEU A 108 12.14 14.71 6.86
C LEU A 108 12.57 15.76 7.91
N ASP A 109 12.34 17.06 7.66
CA ASP A 109 12.59 18.11 8.66
C ASP A 109 11.44 18.25 9.66
N SER A 110 10.31 17.57 9.44
CA SER A 110 9.14 17.60 10.33
C SER A 110 8.67 16.20 10.71
N VAL A 111 9.60 15.24 10.85
CA VAL A 111 9.34 13.93 11.44
C VAL A 111 10.11 13.79 12.75
N LEU A 112 9.51 13.13 13.74
CA LEU A 112 10.15 12.90 15.04
C LEU A 112 11.32 11.90 14.95
N GLY A 113 11.29 11.01 13.97
CA GLY A 113 12.36 10.05 13.73
C GLY A 113 12.05 9.18 12.52
N TRP A 114 13.08 8.52 11.98
CA TRP A 114 12.95 7.61 10.84
C TRP A 114 13.97 6.48 10.93
N GLU A 115 13.78 5.43 10.13
CA GLU A 115 14.71 4.31 10.02
C GLU A 115 15.23 4.25 8.58
N GLN A 116 16.56 4.21 8.44
CA GLN A 116 17.25 4.08 7.15
C GLN A 116 18.34 3.02 7.27
N ASP A 117 18.31 2.01 6.39
CA ASP A 117 19.30 0.92 6.37
C ASP A 117 19.50 0.21 7.72
N GLY A 118 18.44 0.14 8.53
CA GLY A 118 18.44 -0.45 9.87
C GLY A 118 18.95 0.47 10.98
N VAL A 119 19.36 1.69 10.66
CA VAL A 119 19.76 2.73 11.61
C VAL A 119 18.56 3.62 11.92
N ARG A 120 18.31 3.86 13.21
CA ARG A 120 17.27 4.79 13.66
C ARG A 120 17.85 6.17 13.84
N HIS A 121 17.14 7.15 13.31
CA HIS A 121 17.44 8.56 13.41
C HIS A 121 16.39 9.30 14.23
N SER A 122 16.82 10.29 14.99
CA SER A 122 15.96 11.20 15.76
C SER A 122 16.02 12.61 15.19
N PHE A 123 14.91 13.35 15.30
CA PHE A 123 14.91 14.78 14.97
C PHE A 123 15.97 15.56 15.76
N LEU A 124 16.33 15.10 16.97
CA LEU A 124 17.33 15.72 17.84
C LEU A 124 18.74 15.76 17.24
N GLU A 125 19.08 14.87 16.31
CA GLU A 125 20.38 14.88 15.62
C GLU A 125 20.65 16.21 14.89
N LYS A 126 19.61 16.98 14.57
CA LYS A 126 19.70 18.31 13.93
C LYS A 126 19.68 19.48 14.91
N PHE A 127 19.42 19.23 16.20
CA PHE A 127 19.31 20.26 17.24
C PHE A 127 20.54 20.35 18.14
N GLU A 128 21.43 19.36 18.10
CA GLU A 128 22.63 19.29 18.94
C GLU A 128 23.90 19.82 18.22
N ASP A 129 23.75 20.41 17.02
CA ASP A 129 24.80 21.12 16.26
C ASP A 129 24.80 22.65 16.54
#